data_AF-A0A534X8T7-F1
#
_entry.id   AF-A0A534X8T7-F1
#
_cell.length_a   1.000
_cell.length_b   1.000
_cell.length_c   1.000
_cell.angle_alpha   90.00
_cell.angle_beta   90.00
_cell.angle_gamma   90.00
#
_symmetry.space_group_name_H-M   'P 1'
#
loop_
_entity.id
_entity.type
_entity.pdbx_description
1 polymer ?
#
loop_
_entity_poly.entity_id
_entity_poly.type
_entity_poly.pdbx_seq_one_letter_code
_entity_poly.pdbx_strand_id
1 'polypeptide(L)' 'MDLANSVVTIPLSKSGLTRHVFLNRTALAILRAQPSRLKSPYVFASATGETPLHPKNFLNRHFLPAVKRAGIVDFR' A
#
# COMPACT_ATOMS: atom_id res chain seq x y z
N MET A 1 -3.40 -10.95 -3.79
CA MET A 1 -3.36 -10.88 -2.31
C MET A 1 -4.31 -11.93 -1.77
N ASP A 2 -3.95 -12.59 -0.68
CA ASP A 2 -4.81 -13.56 -0.02
C ASP A 2 -5.24 -13.02 1.34
N LEU A 3 -6.40 -12.36 1.38
CA LEU A 3 -6.93 -11.77 2.61
C LEU A 3 -7.66 -12.77 3.51
N ALA A 4 -7.92 -13.98 3.04
CA ALA A 4 -8.46 -15.06 3.87
C ALA A 4 -7.35 -15.64 4.74
N ASN A 5 -6.18 -15.87 4.13
CA ASN A 5 -4.99 -16.37 4.82
C ASN A 5 -4.10 -15.26 5.39
N SER A 6 -4.50 -13.99 5.27
CA SER A 6 -3.77 -12.82 5.78
C SER A 6 -2.35 -12.68 5.21
N VAL A 7 -2.17 -12.98 3.93
CA VAL A 7 -0.87 -12.93 3.24
C VAL A 7 -0.92 -11.99 2.03
N VAL A 8 0.10 -11.15 1.91
CA VAL A 8 0.41 -10.40 0.68
C VAL A 8 1.64 -10.98 0.02
N THR A 9 1.51 -11.34 -1.25
CA THR A 9 2.63 -11.75 -2.10
C THR A 9 3.14 -10.53 -2.86
N ILE A 10 4.42 -10.20 -2.68
CA ILE A 10 5.11 -9.09 -3.33
C ILE A 10 6.13 -9.67 -4.31
N PRO A 11 5.99 -9.44 -5.63
CA PRO A 11 7.00 -9.86 -6.59
C PRO A 11 8.29 -9.04 -6.39
N LEU A 12 9.42 -9.74 -6.28
CA LEU A 12 10.75 -9.15 -6.14
C LEU A 12 11.41 -9.02 -7.52
N SER A 13 11.25 -7.85 -8.15
CA SER A 13 11.94 -7.46 -9.40
C SER A 13 11.92 -8.51 -10.54
N LYS A 14 12.76 -8.32 -11.56
CA LYS A 14 12.76 -9.12 -12.79
C LYS A 14 13.20 -10.58 -12.62
N SER A 15 13.66 -11.00 -11.44
CA SER A 15 14.18 -12.34 -11.19
C SER A 15 13.10 -13.41 -10.99
N GLY A 16 11.81 -13.03 -10.97
CA GLY A 16 10.70 -13.97 -10.73
C GLY A 16 10.56 -14.44 -9.27
N LEU A 17 11.41 -13.95 -8.37
CA LEU A 17 11.32 -14.22 -6.96
C LEU A 17 10.10 -13.51 -6.36
N THR A 18 9.52 -14.07 -5.29
CA THR A 18 8.41 -13.45 -4.56
C THR A 18 8.69 -13.46 -3.07
N ARG A 19 8.14 -12.46 -2.37
CA ARG A 19 8.15 -12.38 -0.91
C ARG A 19 6.73 -12.49 -0.41
N HIS A 20 6.50 -13.39 0.54
CA HIS A 20 5.25 -13.47 1.27
C HIS A 20 5.35 -12.66 2.56
N VAL A 21 4.38 -11.80 2.81
CA VAL A 21 4.30 -10.95 4.00
C VAL A 21 2.99 -11.25 4.72
N PHE A 22 3.09 -11.69 5.96
CA PHE A 22 1.93 -11.89 6.83
C PHE A 22 1.41 -10.55 7.35
N LEU A 23 0.09 -10.38 7.31
CA LEU A 23 -0.60 -9.19 7.74
C LEU A 23 -1.08 -9.34 9.18
N ASN A 24 -0.82 -8.33 10.01
CA ASN A 24 -1.50 -8.22 11.30
C ASN A 24 -2.97 -7.80 11.11
N ARG A 25 -3.75 -7.88 12.18
CA ARG A 25 -5.20 -7.58 12.16
C ARG A 25 -5.50 -6.17 11.63
N THR A 26 -4.71 -5.18 12.03
CA THR A 26 -4.87 -3.79 11.62
C THR A 26 -4.65 -3.61 10.13
N ALA A 27 -3.55 -4.13 9.58
CA ALA A 27 -3.25 -4.06 8.16
C ALA A 27 -4.30 -4.80 7.32
N LEU A 28 -4.77 -5.96 7.80
CA LEU A 28 -5.84 -6.71 7.15
C LEU A 28 -7.16 -5.91 7.10
N ALA A 29 -7.54 -5.27 8.20
CA ALA A 29 -8.75 -4.44 8.25
C ALA A 29 -8.67 -3.25 7.28
N ILE A 30 -7.53 -2.54 7.26
CA ILE A 30 -7.28 -1.43 6.32
C ILE A 30 -7.40 -1.91 4.87
N LEU A 31 -6.78 -3.05 4.54
CA LEU A 31 -6.83 -3.59 3.17
C LEU A 31 -8.23 -4.05 2.79
N ARG A 32 -9.03 -4.61 3.71
CA ARG A 32 -10.43 -4.99 3.44
C ARG A 32 -11.32 -3.78 3.17
N ALA A 33 -11.10 -2.69 3.88
CA ALA A 33 -11.89 -1.46 3.75
C ALA A 33 -11.56 -0.66 2.47
N GLN A 34 -10.50 -1.00 1.74
CA GLN A 34 -10.02 -0.19 0.63
C GLN A 34 -10.93 -0.28 -0.62
N PRO A 35 -11.60 0.80 -1.06
CA PRO A 35 -12.58 0.74 -2.15
C PRO A 35 -11.97 0.43 -3.53
N SER A 36 -10.69 0.76 -3.74
CA SER A 36 -9.99 0.50 -5.01
C SER A 36 -9.95 -0.99 -5.39
N ARG A 37 -10.00 -1.90 -4.40
CA ARG A 37 -9.98 -3.36 -4.62
C ARG A 37 -11.10 -3.87 -5.53
N LEU A 38 -12.23 -3.16 -5.58
CA LEU A 38 -13.39 -3.55 -6.40
C LEU A 38 -13.40 -2.88 -7.77
N LYS A 39 -12.47 -1.94 -8.02
CA LYS A 39 -12.52 -1.03 -9.18
C LYS A 39 -11.21 -0.97 -9.97
N SER A 40 -10.11 -1.46 -9.40
CA SER A 40 -8.78 -1.34 -9.99
C SER A 40 -7.98 -2.62 -9.75
N PRO A 41 -7.10 -3.02 -10.69
CA PRO A 41 -6.12 -4.08 -10.43
C PRO A 41 -5.06 -3.67 -9.40
N TYR A 42 -4.95 -2.37 -9.09
CA TYR A 42 -3.96 -1.85 -8.14
C TYR A 42 -4.57 -1.69 -6.74
N VAL A 43 -3.85 -2.18 -5.73
CA VAL A 43 -4.24 -2.01 -4.31
C VAL A 43 -4.33 -0.53 -3.95
N PHE A 44 -3.32 0.25 -4.37
CA PHE A 44 -3.29 1.70 -4.26
C PHE A 44 -3.30 2.27 -5.67
N ALA A 45 -4.48 2.65 -6.13
CA ALA A 45 -4.65 3.25 -7.44
C ALA A 45 -4.52 4.79 -7.36
N SER A 46 -4.23 5.42 -8.48
CA SER A 46 -4.37 6.87 -8.64
C SER A 46 -5.85 7.27 -8.59
N ALA A 47 -6.13 8.58 -8.62
CA ALA A 47 -7.49 9.09 -8.53
C ALA A 47 -8.43 8.57 -9.64
N THR A 48 -7.91 8.25 -10.82
CA THR A 48 -8.71 7.69 -11.93
C THR A 48 -8.94 6.19 -11.79
N GLY A 49 -8.19 5.49 -10.94
CA GLY A 49 -8.26 4.03 -10.79
C GLY A 49 -7.51 3.24 -11.86
N GLU A 50 -7.11 3.88 -12.95
CA GLU A 50 -6.53 3.22 -14.14
C GLU A 50 -5.03 2.94 -14.00
N THR A 51 -4.35 3.68 -13.13
CA THR A 51 -2.89 3.60 -12.94
C THR A 51 -2.54 3.38 -11.47
N PRO A 52 -1.39 2.77 -11.17
CA PRO A 52 -0.93 2.67 -9.78
C PRO A 52 -0.63 4.06 -9.22
N LEU A 53 -0.82 4.23 -7.91
CA LEU A 53 -0.42 5.45 -7.22
C LEU A 53 1.10 5.65 -7.37
N HIS A 54 1.50 6.79 -7.95
CA HIS A 54 2.91 7.09 -8.14
C HIS A 54 3.62 7.25 -6.77
N PRO A 55 4.78 6.61 -6.54
CA PRO A 55 5.47 6.65 -5.24
C PRO A 55 5.75 8.07 -4.73
N LYS A 56 6.20 8.98 -5.60
CA LYS A 56 6.41 10.39 -5.22
C LYS A 56 5.12 11.10 -4.79
N ASN A 57 3.98 10.74 -5.35
CA ASN A 57 2.70 11.32 -4.95
C ASN A 57 2.30 10.81 -3.55
N PHE A 58 2.50 9.52 -3.27
CA PHE A 58 2.31 8.99 -1.93
C PHE A 58 3.20 9.70 -0.91
N LEU A 59 4.50 9.80 -1.20
CA LEU A 59 5.48 10.39 -0.29
C LEU A 59 5.15 11.86 0.01
N ASN A 60 4.99 12.68 -1.03
CA ASN A 60 4.85 14.12 -0.89
C ASN A 60 3.47 14.56 -0.40
N ARG A 61 2.41 13.83 -0.76
CA ARG A 61 1.02 14.26 -0.48
C ARG A 61 0.41 13.59 0.74
N HIS A 62 0.91 12.42 1.14
CA HIS A 62 0.32 11.65 2.23
C HIS A 62 1.32 11.39 3.36
N PHE A 63 2.46 10.78 3.03
CA PHE A 63 3.39 10.30 4.05
C PHE A 63 4.08 11.45 4.80
N LEU A 64 4.81 12.34 4.11
CA LEU A 64 5.51 13.46 4.75
C LEU A 64 4.55 14.40 5.51
N PRO A 65 3.37 14.76 4.96
CA PRO A 65 2.38 15.50 5.74
C PRO A 65 1.87 14.77 6.99
N ALA A 66 1.74 13.44 6.96
CA ALA A 66 1.35 12.66 8.13
C ALA A 66 2.45 12.65 9.21
N VAL A 67 3.70 12.47 8.81
CA VAL A 67 4.87 12.55 9.71
C VAL A 67 4.92 13.92 10.40
N LYS A 68 4.76 15.01 9.64
CA LYS A 68 4.71 16.37 10.19
C LYS A 68 3.56 16.55 11.19
N ARG A 69 2.35 16.09 10.87
CA ARG A 69 1.19 16.18 11.78
C ARG A 69 1.36 15.35 13.04
N ALA A 70 2.07 14.24 12.97
CA ALA A 70 2.40 13.41 14.12
C ALA A 70 3.52 14.01 15.00
N GLY A 71 4.11 15.16 14.62
CA GLY A 71 5.18 15.80 15.37
C GLY A 71 6.51 15.05 15.33
N ILE A 72 6.68 14.13 14.38
CA ILE A 72 7.93 13.38 14.22
C ILE A 72 8.96 14.32 13.58
N VAL A 73 10.01 14.63 14.33
CA VAL A 73 11.16 15.45 13.89
C VAL A 73 12.29 14.55 13.38
N ASP A 74 13.14 15.08 12.51
CA ASP A 74 14.30 14.39 11.93
C ASP A 74 14.00 13.04 11.25
N PHE A 75 12.84 12.94 10.57
CA PHE A 75 12.53 11.80 9.71
C PHE A 75 13.48 11.81 8.49
N ARG A 76 14.48 10.92 8.49
CA ARG A 76 15.52 10.78 7.46
C ARG A 76 15.55 9.37 6.90
#